data_AF-A0A452EAW2-F1
#
_entry.id   AF-A0A452EAW2-F1
#
_cell.length_a   1.000
_cell.length_b   1.000
_cell.length_c   1.000
_cell.angle_alpha   90.00
_cell.angle_beta   90.00
_cell.angle_gamma   90.00
#
_symmetry.space_group_name_H-M   'P 1'
#
loop_
_entity.id
_entity.type
_entity.pdbx_description
1 polymer ?
#
loop_
_entity_poly.entity_id
_entity_poly.type
_entity_poly.pdbx_seq_one_letter_code
_entity_poly.pdbx_strand_id
1 'polypeptide(L)'
;MQAINVAAICILSNHLDTLSFYRRRATRVNKMKALLCSLILGLLVASQGDAQIDASQFTGRWLTHYIAADNVEKITEGVPFHIFMRYIEFDEENGTVHFHFYIKKNGQCIEKYTSGLKEETHYAIDYAGHNEFQLISGDKDYLIARDLNVDADGKETELVGLFGAGNNVDPKHEEEFRNAVRERGIPEENIQNFIDNGNGIILLSLTIPFTWCVNIRKQISLFKISSSTSHLF
;
A
#
# COMPACT_ATOMS: atom_id res chain seq x y z
N MET A 1 -17.58 83.95 14.94
CA MET A 1 -17.50 83.06 16.10
C MET A 1 -18.82 82.30 16.20
N GLN A 2 -18.95 81.16 15.53
CA GLN A 2 -20.16 80.32 15.56
C GLN A 2 -20.04 79.33 16.72
N ALA A 3 -20.99 79.39 17.64
CA ALA A 3 -21.14 78.44 18.72
C ALA A 3 -21.49 77.07 18.12
N ILE A 4 -20.52 76.16 18.10
CA ILE A 4 -20.77 74.76 17.81
C ILE A 4 -21.62 74.22 18.97
N ASN A 5 -22.82 73.76 18.64
CA ASN A 5 -23.84 73.32 19.58
C ASN A 5 -23.33 72.09 20.37
N VAL A 6 -22.92 72.31 21.62
CA VAL A 6 -22.33 71.31 22.54
C VAL A 6 -23.24 70.08 22.72
N ALA A 7 -24.56 70.26 22.61
CA ALA A 7 -25.53 69.16 22.69
C ALA A 7 -25.40 68.16 21.52
N ALA A 8 -25.10 68.63 20.31
CA ALA A 8 -24.93 67.77 19.14
C ALA A 8 -23.66 66.91 19.25
N ILE A 9 -22.60 67.44 19.85
CA ILE A 9 -21.35 66.70 20.09
C ILE A 9 -21.55 65.59 21.12
N CYS A 10 -22.29 65.85 22.21
CA CYS A 10 -22.57 64.84 23.24
C CYS A 10 -23.41 63.67 22.71
N ILE A 11 -24.39 63.93 21.84
CA ILE A 11 -25.23 62.89 21.23
C ILE A 11 -24.42 62.01 20.27
N LEU A 12 -23.55 62.62 19.45
CA LEU A 12 -22.65 61.89 18.54
C LEU A 12 -21.62 61.05 19.31
N SER A 13 -21.05 61.57 20.41
CA SER A 13 -20.11 60.81 21.25
C SER A 13 -20.78 59.57 21.86
N ASN A 14 -21.95 59.73 22.47
CA ASN A 14 -22.68 58.61 23.07
C ASN A 14 -23.08 57.53 22.04
N HIS A 15 -23.42 57.94 20.81
CA HIS A 15 -23.78 57.02 19.72
C HIS A 15 -22.55 56.29 19.15
N LEU A 16 -21.39 56.95 19.08
CA LEU A 16 -20.12 56.32 18.69
C LEU A 16 -19.63 55.33 19.75
N ASP A 17 -19.81 55.65 21.03
CA ASP A 17 -19.44 54.78 22.15
C ASP A 17 -20.29 53.50 22.19
N THR A 18 -21.61 53.61 21.98
CA THR A 18 -22.50 52.44 21.88
C THR A 18 -22.19 51.57 20.66
N LEU A 19 -21.89 52.17 19.50
CA LEU A 19 -21.45 51.42 18.32
C LEU A 19 -20.09 50.73 18.54
N SER A 20 -19.15 51.38 19.23
CA SER A 20 -17.85 50.79 19.56
C SER A 20 -18.00 49.61 20.52
N PHE A 21 -18.91 49.71 21.50
CA PHE A 21 -19.23 48.64 22.44
C PHE A 21 -19.87 47.44 21.74
N TYR A 22 -20.83 47.68 20.83
CA TYR A 22 -21.46 46.62 20.04
C TYR A 22 -20.45 45.92 19.13
N ARG A 23 -19.56 46.68 18.49
CA ARG A 23 -18.47 46.15 17.66
C ARG A 23 -17.46 45.33 18.47
N ARG A 24 -17.08 45.79 19.68
CA ARG A 24 -16.22 45.03 20.61
C ARG A 24 -16.90 43.76 21.11
N ARG A 25 -18.20 43.77 21.35
CA ARG A 25 -18.97 42.58 21.76
C ARG A 25 -19.10 41.58 20.61
N ALA A 26 -19.41 42.05 19.40
CA ALA A 26 -19.48 41.21 18.19
C ALA A 26 -18.13 40.58 17.84
N THR A 27 -17.03 41.35 17.90
CA THR A 27 -15.67 40.82 17.70
C THR A 27 -15.26 39.82 18.79
N ARG A 28 -15.63 40.06 20.06
CA ARG A 28 -15.40 39.10 21.15
C ARG A 28 -16.19 37.80 20.95
N VAL A 29 -17.46 37.89 20.55
CA VAL A 29 -18.31 36.72 20.26
C VAL A 29 -17.76 35.94 19.06
N ASN A 30 -17.33 36.62 18.00
CA ASN A 30 -16.70 35.97 16.84
C ASN A 30 -15.37 35.31 17.20
N LYS A 31 -14.56 35.94 18.08
CA LYS A 31 -13.31 35.36 18.58
C LYS A 31 -13.57 34.12 19.45
N MET A 32 -14.57 34.16 20.33
CA MET A 32 -14.97 32.98 21.13
C MET A 32 -15.51 31.84 20.28
N LYS A 33 -16.31 32.15 19.25
CA LYS A 33 -16.79 31.15 18.28
C LYS A 33 -15.63 30.55 17.48
N ALA A 34 -14.69 31.38 17.02
CA ALA A 34 -13.50 30.90 16.31
C ALA A 34 -12.64 29.99 17.20
N LEU A 35 -12.46 30.34 18.49
CA LEU A 35 -11.74 29.52 19.47
C LEU A 35 -12.44 28.18 19.73
N LEU A 36 -13.77 28.18 19.86
CA LEU A 36 -14.58 26.96 19.98
C LEU A 36 -14.48 26.10 18.72
N CYS A 37 -14.54 26.69 17.52
CA CYS A 37 -14.35 25.95 16.27
C CYS A 37 -12.95 25.35 16.18
N SER A 38 -11.89 26.09 16.53
CA SER A 38 -10.52 25.56 16.53
C SER A 38 -10.31 24.46 17.57
N LEU A 39 -10.97 24.55 18.72
CA LEU A 39 -10.90 23.51 19.76
C LEU A 39 -11.66 22.26 19.33
N ILE A 40 -12.83 22.40 18.71
CA ILE A 40 -13.59 21.28 18.15
C ILE A 40 -12.81 20.63 17.00
N LEU A 41 -12.20 21.39 16.10
CA LEU A 41 -11.30 20.83 15.07
C LEU A 41 -10.10 20.12 15.69
N GLY A 42 -9.46 20.71 16.71
CA GLY A 42 -8.33 20.07 17.41
C GLY A 42 -8.73 18.77 18.12
N LEU A 43 -9.92 18.72 18.73
CA LEU A 43 -10.47 17.52 19.35
C LEU A 43 -10.88 16.47 18.30
N LEU A 44 -11.41 16.86 17.14
CA LEU A 44 -11.74 15.95 16.05
C LEU A 44 -10.49 15.32 15.42
N VAL A 45 -9.38 16.07 15.38
CA VAL A 45 -8.06 15.58 14.95
C VAL A 45 -7.45 14.66 16.02
N ALA A 46 -7.65 14.95 17.32
CA ALA A 46 -7.17 14.11 18.41
C ALA A 46 -8.03 12.85 18.67
N SER A 47 -9.28 12.81 18.18
CA SER A 47 -10.20 11.67 18.35
C SER A 47 -10.26 10.73 17.15
N GLN A 48 -9.43 10.93 16.12
CA GLN A 48 -9.05 9.82 15.24
C GLN A 48 -8.07 8.95 16.04
N GLY A 49 -8.60 8.23 17.02
CA GLY A 49 -7.96 6.97 17.39
C GLY A 49 -7.95 6.15 16.12
N ASP A 50 -6.76 5.74 15.66
CA ASP A 50 -6.58 4.92 14.48
C ASP A 50 -7.65 3.83 14.52
N ALA A 51 -8.61 3.90 13.59
CA ALA A 51 -9.54 2.81 13.42
C ALA A 51 -8.67 1.63 13.00
N GLN A 52 -8.33 0.77 13.97
CA GLN A 52 -7.48 -0.37 13.74
C GLN A 52 -8.15 -1.19 12.65
N ILE A 53 -7.53 -1.19 11.46
CA ILE A 53 -8.05 -1.92 10.32
C ILE A 53 -8.05 -3.39 10.74
N ASP A 54 -9.24 -3.99 10.78
CA ASP A 54 -9.36 -5.43 10.97
C ASP A 54 -8.73 -6.11 9.76
N ALA A 55 -7.52 -6.65 9.94
CA ALA A 55 -6.76 -7.22 8.84
C ALA A 55 -7.31 -8.58 8.42
N SER A 56 -8.11 -9.24 9.27
CA SER A 56 -8.72 -10.55 8.98
C SER A 56 -9.60 -10.53 7.73
N GLN A 57 -10.19 -9.37 7.40
CA GLN A 57 -10.99 -9.20 6.17
C GLN A 57 -10.17 -9.38 4.88
N PHE A 58 -8.84 -9.25 4.97
CA PHE A 58 -7.91 -9.41 3.85
C PHE A 58 -7.29 -10.81 3.76
N THR A 59 -7.69 -11.73 4.63
CA THR A 59 -7.28 -13.13 4.55
C THR A 59 -7.78 -13.74 3.24
N GLY A 60 -6.86 -14.22 2.41
CA GLY A 60 -7.24 -14.69 1.08
C GLY A 60 -6.09 -14.90 0.11
N ARG A 61 -6.47 -15.19 -1.13
CA ARG A 61 -5.54 -15.37 -2.24
C ARG A 61 -5.19 -14.02 -2.85
N TRP A 62 -3.91 -13.79 -3.04
CA TRP A 62 -3.36 -12.53 -3.55
C TRP A 62 -2.29 -12.81 -4.59
N LEU A 63 -2.29 -12.04 -5.69
CA LEU A 63 -1.32 -12.12 -6.77
C LEU A 63 -0.49 -10.84 -6.82
N THR A 64 0.83 -10.96 -6.77
CA THR A 64 1.73 -9.82 -6.94
C THR A 64 1.57 -9.22 -8.33
N HIS A 65 1.23 -7.92 -8.41
CA HIS A 65 1.19 -7.17 -9.67
C HIS A 65 2.45 -6.31 -9.81
N TYR A 66 2.72 -5.49 -8.80
CA TYR A 66 3.89 -4.61 -8.79
C TYR A 66 4.57 -4.63 -7.43
N ILE A 67 5.89 -4.50 -7.44
CA ILE A 67 6.68 -4.20 -6.25
C ILE A 67 7.63 -3.06 -6.62
N ALA A 68 7.74 -2.06 -5.75
CA ALA A 68 8.75 -1.01 -5.81
C ALA A 68 9.64 -1.10 -4.57
N ALA A 69 10.89 -0.71 -4.70
CA ALA A 69 11.82 -0.60 -3.57
C ALA A 69 12.77 0.58 -3.77
N ASP A 70 13.19 1.23 -2.69
CA ASP A 70 14.26 2.23 -2.73
C ASP A 70 15.59 1.63 -3.22
N ASN A 71 15.81 0.35 -2.92
CA ASN A 71 16.91 -0.47 -3.40
C ASN A 71 16.42 -1.56 -4.36
N VAL A 72 16.37 -1.26 -5.66
CA VAL A 72 15.84 -2.16 -6.70
C VAL A 72 16.51 -3.54 -6.73
N GLU A 73 17.79 -3.65 -6.37
CA GLU A 73 18.51 -4.93 -6.34
C GLU A 73 17.81 -5.97 -5.45
N LYS A 74 17.10 -5.52 -4.41
CA LYS A 74 16.35 -6.38 -3.48
C LYS A 74 15.10 -7.00 -4.08
N ILE A 75 14.63 -6.51 -5.23
CA ILE A 75 13.42 -7.02 -5.89
C ILE A 75 13.68 -7.55 -7.31
N THR A 76 14.94 -7.59 -7.78
CA THR A 76 15.33 -8.18 -9.07
C THR A 76 15.16 -9.71 -9.14
N GLU A 77 15.04 -10.28 -10.34
CA GLU A 77 14.88 -11.73 -10.50
C GLU A 77 16.04 -12.51 -9.81
N GLY A 78 15.69 -13.55 -9.04
CA GLY A 78 16.68 -14.40 -8.36
C GLY A 78 16.93 -14.06 -6.89
N VAL A 79 16.39 -12.95 -6.40
CA VAL A 79 16.58 -12.48 -5.01
C VAL A 79 15.33 -12.73 -4.13
N PRO A 80 15.44 -12.64 -2.79
CA PRO A 80 14.37 -13.02 -1.87
C PRO A 80 13.06 -12.21 -2.00
N PHE A 81 13.09 -10.90 -2.31
CA PHE A 81 11.87 -10.09 -2.45
C PHE A 81 11.28 -10.05 -3.86
N HIS A 82 11.81 -10.83 -4.80
CA HIS A 82 11.14 -11.09 -6.08
C HIS A 82 10.02 -12.13 -5.88
N ILE A 83 8.97 -11.69 -5.18
CA ILE A 83 7.95 -12.54 -4.56
C ILE A 83 6.70 -12.64 -5.44
N PHE A 84 6.27 -13.87 -5.67
CA PHE A 84 4.97 -14.21 -6.26
C PHE A 84 4.02 -14.68 -5.16
N MET A 85 3.25 -13.75 -4.60
CA MET A 85 2.29 -14.03 -3.53
C MET A 85 1.23 -15.05 -3.96
N ARG A 86 0.73 -15.84 -3.01
CA ARG A 86 -0.33 -16.84 -3.24
C ARG A 86 -1.45 -16.76 -2.23
N TYR A 87 -1.10 -16.62 -0.95
CA TYR A 87 -2.07 -16.55 0.13
C TYR A 87 -1.49 -15.74 1.29
N ILE A 88 -2.34 -14.94 1.91
CA ILE A 88 -2.04 -14.23 3.15
C ILE A 88 -3.15 -14.57 4.14
N GLU A 89 -2.78 -14.96 5.34
CA GLU A 89 -3.70 -15.22 6.45
C GLU A 89 -3.40 -14.26 7.59
N PHE A 90 -4.36 -13.42 7.92
CA PHE A 90 -4.33 -12.58 9.12
C PHE A 90 -5.17 -13.25 10.19
N ASP A 91 -4.51 -13.70 11.25
CA ASP A 91 -5.13 -14.29 12.43
C ASP A 91 -5.12 -13.25 13.56
N GLU A 92 -6.22 -12.51 13.66
CA GLU A 92 -6.41 -11.47 14.67
C GLU A 92 -6.57 -12.04 16.09
N GLU A 93 -7.00 -13.30 16.22
CA GLU A 93 -7.15 -13.95 17.53
C GLU A 93 -5.80 -14.26 18.16
N ASN A 94 -4.88 -14.82 17.37
CA ASN A 94 -3.53 -15.14 17.81
C ASN A 94 -2.52 -14.00 17.59
N GLY A 95 -2.94 -12.91 16.92
CA GLY A 95 -2.08 -11.79 16.56
C GLY A 95 -0.94 -12.22 15.65
N THR A 96 -1.23 -13.01 14.61
CA THR A 96 -0.22 -13.52 13.68
C THR A 96 -0.61 -13.27 12.23
N VAL A 97 0.39 -13.28 11.36
CA VAL A 97 0.19 -13.27 9.91
C VAL A 97 0.97 -14.43 9.29
N HIS A 98 0.38 -15.12 8.32
CA HIS A 98 1.06 -16.17 7.55
C HIS A 98 1.06 -15.81 6.06
N PHE A 99 2.22 -15.96 5.44
CA PHE A 99 2.39 -15.76 4.01
C PHE A 99 2.75 -17.06 3.35
N HIS A 100 2.12 -17.30 2.21
CA HIS A 100 2.47 -18.35 1.27
C HIS A 100 2.77 -17.70 -0.07
N PHE A 101 3.98 -17.93 -0.58
CA PHE A 101 4.45 -17.34 -1.83
C PHE A 101 5.52 -18.19 -2.51
N TYR A 102 5.84 -17.84 -3.74
CA TYR A 102 6.98 -18.40 -4.47
C TYR A 102 8.05 -17.34 -4.70
N ILE A 103 9.31 -17.77 -4.72
CA ILE A 103 10.42 -17.00 -5.30
C ILE A 103 10.97 -17.76 -6.49
N LYS A 104 11.50 -17.04 -7.48
CA LYS A 104 12.16 -17.65 -8.64
C LYS A 104 13.66 -17.53 -8.48
N LYS A 105 14.36 -18.66 -8.41
CA LYS A 105 15.84 -18.71 -8.32
C LYS A 105 16.38 -19.68 -9.35
N ASN A 106 17.28 -19.21 -10.21
CA ASN A 106 17.87 -20.01 -11.31
C ASN A 106 16.80 -20.69 -12.19
N GLY A 107 15.70 -19.99 -12.49
CA GLY A 107 14.59 -20.52 -13.29
C GLY A 107 13.66 -21.49 -12.57
N GLN A 108 13.93 -21.84 -11.30
CA GLN A 108 13.08 -22.72 -10.50
C GLN A 108 12.20 -21.91 -9.55
N CYS A 109 10.93 -22.29 -9.45
CA CYS A 109 10.01 -21.72 -8.45
C CYS A 109 10.21 -22.47 -7.13
N ILE A 110 10.55 -21.74 -6.08
CA ILE A 110 10.76 -22.26 -4.74
C ILE A 110 9.62 -21.75 -3.88
N GLU A 111 8.83 -22.69 -3.35
CA GLU A 111 7.73 -22.40 -2.43
C GLU A 111 8.28 -21.93 -1.06
N LYS A 112 7.59 -20.96 -0.47
CA LYS A 112 7.94 -20.36 0.81
C LYS A 112 6.70 -20.16 1.66
N TYR A 113 6.89 -20.44 2.94
CA TYR A 113 5.96 -20.12 4.01
C TYR A 113 6.72 -19.30 5.04
N THR A 114 6.18 -18.14 5.40
CA THR A 114 6.71 -17.31 6.49
C THR A 114 5.55 -16.90 7.39
N SER A 115 5.88 -16.59 8.63
CA SER A 115 4.90 -16.08 9.59
C SER A 115 5.50 -14.91 10.36
N GLY A 116 4.63 -14.01 10.80
CA GLY A 116 5.00 -12.89 11.64
C GLY A 116 4.04 -12.71 12.81
N LEU A 117 4.45 -11.88 13.76
CA LEU A 117 3.68 -11.51 14.94
C LEU A 117 3.18 -10.07 14.79
N LYS A 118 1.95 -9.83 15.22
CA LYS A 118 1.35 -8.50 15.24
C LYS A 118 1.98 -7.69 16.37
N GLU A 119 2.53 -6.54 16.01
CA GLU A 119 2.96 -5.49 16.92
C GLU A 119 1.96 -4.32 16.90
N GLU A 120 2.23 -3.24 17.64
CA GLU A 120 1.33 -2.10 17.74
C GLU A 120 1.00 -1.47 16.38
N THR A 121 1.96 -1.44 15.46
CA THR A 121 1.85 -0.70 14.18
C THR A 121 2.08 -1.55 12.93
N HIS A 122 2.60 -2.77 13.07
CA HIS A 122 3.04 -3.61 11.96
C HIS A 122 3.03 -5.09 12.34
N TYR A 123 3.36 -5.96 11.39
CA TYR A 123 3.67 -7.36 11.62
C TYR A 123 5.17 -7.58 11.46
N ALA A 124 5.81 -8.09 12.51
CA ALA A 124 7.23 -8.42 12.54
C ALA A 124 7.45 -9.82 11.94
N ILE A 125 8.25 -9.90 10.87
CA ILE A 125 8.48 -11.16 10.11
C ILE A 125 9.98 -11.37 9.89
N ASP A 126 10.48 -12.56 10.24
CA ASP A 126 11.88 -12.94 9.96
C ASP A 126 12.00 -13.67 8.62
N TYR A 127 12.39 -12.93 7.58
CA TYR A 127 12.64 -13.44 6.23
C TYR A 127 13.69 -12.58 5.52
N ALA A 128 14.81 -13.18 5.13
CA ALA A 128 15.92 -12.46 4.48
C ALA A 128 16.40 -11.21 5.26
N GLY A 129 16.30 -11.26 6.58
CA GLY A 129 16.40 -10.11 7.47
C GLY A 129 15.18 -10.03 8.37
N HIS A 130 15.05 -8.93 9.08
CA HIS A 130 13.86 -8.56 9.82
C HIS A 130 12.97 -7.66 8.97
N ASN A 131 11.66 -7.83 9.02
CA ASN A 131 10.72 -7.07 8.21
C ASN A 131 9.58 -6.53 9.05
N GLU A 132 9.28 -5.24 8.86
CA GLU A 132 8.09 -4.59 9.39
C GLU A 132 7.05 -4.45 8.28
N PHE A 133 6.09 -5.37 8.23
CA PHE A 133 5.03 -5.37 7.23
C PHE A 133 3.81 -4.61 7.73
N GLN A 134 3.29 -3.63 6.97
CA GLN A 134 1.95 -3.13 7.25
C GLN A 134 1.10 -2.78 6.03
N LEU A 135 -0.20 -2.96 6.22
CA LEU A 135 -1.23 -2.65 5.23
C LEU A 135 -1.37 -1.13 5.09
N ILE A 136 -1.36 -0.67 3.84
CA ILE A 136 -1.60 0.75 3.50
C ILE A 136 -3.08 0.93 3.16
N SER A 137 -3.59 0.11 2.26
CA SER A 137 -5.00 0.12 1.84
C SER A 137 -5.37 -1.21 1.20
N GLY A 138 -6.67 -1.47 1.07
CA GLY A 138 -7.15 -2.67 0.41
C GLY A 138 -8.65 -2.83 0.52
N ASP A 139 -9.18 -3.72 -0.31
CA ASP A 139 -10.55 -4.23 -0.24
C ASP A 139 -10.58 -5.68 -0.74
N LYS A 140 -11.72 -6.16 -1.26
CA LYS A 140 -11.86 -7.53 -1.81
C LYS A 140 -11.09 -7.76 -3.12
N ASP A 141 -10.70 -6.71 -3.83
CA ASP A 141 -10.12 -6.78 -5.18
C ASP A 141 -8.61 -6.50 -5.19
N TYR A 142 -8.09 -5.72 -4.24
CA TYR A 142 -6.66 -5.37 -4.15
C TYR A 142 -6.16 -5.20 -2.71
N LEU A 143 -4.84 -5.30 -2.53
CA LEU A 143 -4.09 -4.87 -1.35
C LEU A 143 -2.88 -4.05 -1.75
N ILE A 144 -2.62 -2.97 -1.02
CA ILE A 144 -1.36 -2.23 -1.03
C ILE A 144 -0.74 -2.39 0.36
N ALA A 145 0.51 -2.82 0.40
CA ALA A 145 1.26 -2.99 1.64
C ALA A 145 2.66 -2.39 1.53
N ARG A 146 3.18 -1.95 2.67
CA ARG A 146 4.56 -1.53 2.87
C ARG A 146 5.31 -2.63 3.61
N ASP A 147 6.59 -2.76 3.31
CA ASP A 147 7.52 -3.61 4.03
C ASP A 147 8.83 -2.85 4.25
N LEU A 148 9.29 -2.73 5.50
CA LEU A 148 10.61 -2.21 5.82
C LEU A 148 11.52 -3.36 6.21
N ASN A 149 12.47 -3.70 5.33
CA ASN A 149 13.44 -4.78 5.55
C ASN A 149 14.74 -4.23 6.12
N VAL A 150 15.25 -4.88 7.18
CA VAL A 150 16.63 -4.72 7.65
C VAL A 150 17.36 -6.04 7.43
N ASP A 151 18.35 -6.03 6.54
CA ASP A 151 19.09 -7.25 6.21
C ASP A 151 20.18 -7.60 7.22
N ALA A 152 20.87 -8.72 6.99
CA ALA A 152 21.93 -9.22 7.87
C ALA A 152 23.13 -8.25 8.00
N ASP A 153 23.33 -7.37 7.01
CA ASP A 153 24.37 -6.35 7.03
C ASP A 153 23.88 -5.04 7.68
N GLY A 154 22.63 -5.01 8.17
CA GLY A 154 21.99 -3.84 8.75
C GLY A 154 21.54 -2.82 7.71
N LYS A 155 21.50 -3.17 6.42
CA LYS A 155 21.01 -2.29 5.37
C LYS A 155 19.49 -2.29 5.37
N GLU A 156 18.91 -1.10 5.49
CA GLU A 156 17.48 -0.89 5.38
C GLU A 156 17.06 -0.81 3.90
N THR A 157 15.87 -1.32 3.60
CA THR A 157 15.22 -1.22 2.29
C THR A 157 13.72 -1.11 2.51
N GLU A 158 13.10 -0.05 2.01
CA GLU A 158 11.64 0.09 2.03
C GLU A 158 11.04 -0.38 0.71
N LEU A 159 10.01 -1.21 0.81
CA LEU A 159 9.25 -1.76 -0.30
C LEU A 159 7.78 -1.37 -0.23
N VAL A 160 7.15 -1.24 -1.39
CA VAL A 160 5.69 -1.17 -1.53
C VAL A 160 5.25 -2.22 -2.54
N GLY A 161 4.24 -3.01 -2.19
CA GLY A 161 3.66 -4.03 -3.06
C GLY A 161 2.19 -3.74 -3.38
N LEU A 162 1.80 -3.93 -4.65
CA LEU A 162 0.41 -4.03 -5.08
C LEU A 162 0.06 -5.48 -5.37
N PHE A 163 -0.95 -5.98 -4.68
CA PHE A 163 -1.48 -7.33 -4.86
C PHE A 163 -2.93 -7.26 -5.32
N GLY A 164 -3.30 -8.09 -6.29
CA GLY A 164 -4.67 -8.21 -6.80
C GLY A 164 -5.27 -9.57 -6.46
N ALA A 165 -6.59 -9.62 -6.24
CA ALA A 165 -7.31 -10.89 -6.05
C ALA A 165 -7.42 -11.70 -7.36
N GLY A 166 -7.31 -11.03 -8.51
CA GLY A 166 -7.31 -11.62 -9.85
C GLY A 166 -6.11 -11.15 -10.69
N ASN A 167 -6.13 -11.43 -12.00
CA ASN A 167 -5.03 -11.08 -12.91
C ASN A 167 -4.99 -9.61 -13.33
N ASN A 168 -6.01 -8.84 -12.96
CA ASN A 168 -6.14 -7.43 -13.27
C ASN A 168 -6.48 -6.68 -11.98
N VAL A 169 -5.96 -5.46 -11.87
CA VAL A 169 -6.31 -4.49 -10.83
C VAL A 169 -6.85 -3.24 -11.53
N ASP A 170 -7.85 -2.58 -10.92
CA ASP A 170 -8.38 -1.34 -11.48
C ASP A 170 -7.27 -0.27 -11.57
N PRO A 171 -7.13 0.48 -12.69
CA PRO A 171 -6.14 1.55 -12.82
C PRO A 171 -6.15 2.57 -11.67
N LYS A 172 -7.29 2.79 -11.02
CA LYS A 172 -7.39 3.62 -9.81
C LYS A 172 -6.48 3.11 -8.69
N HIS A 173 -6.44 1.80 -8.47
CA HIS A 173 -5.61 1.20 -7.42
C HIS A 173 -4.12 1.12 -7.83
N GLU A 174 -3.83 1.02 -9.13
CA GLU A 174 -2.45 1.21 -9.61
C GLU A 174 -1.93 2.63 -9.32
N GLU A 175 -2.78 3.65 -9.47
CA GLU A 175 -2.42 5.03 -9.14
C GLU A 175 -2.31 5.24 -7.62
N GLU A 176 -3.17 4.61 -6.81
CA GLU A 176 -3.01 4.57 -5.35
C GLU A 176 -1.65 3.96 -4.94
N PHE A 177 -1.24 2.87 -5.61
CA PHE A 177 0.09 2.28 -5.43
C PHE A 177 1.21 3.26 -5.81
N ARG A 178 1.13 3.91 -6.97
CA ARG A 178 2.14 4.91 -7.39
C ARG A 178 2.22 6.09 -6.42
N ASN A 179 1.09 6.55 -5.89
CA ASN A 179 1.07 7.57 -4.85
C ASN A 179 1.81 7.09 -3.59
N ALA A 180 1.52 5.87 -3.11
CA ALA A 180 2.21 5.30 -1.96
C ALA A 180 3.73 5.16 -2.17
N VAL A 181 4.16 4.83 -3.38
CA VAL A 181 5.58 4.79 -3.80
C VAL A 181 6.20 6.18 -3.75
N ARG A 182 5.55 7.19 -4.36
CA ARG A 182 6.03 8.58 -4.37
C ARG A 182 6.12 9.21 -2.99
N GLU A 183 5.13 8.96 -2.13
CA GLU A 183 5.09 9.46 -0.75
C GLU A 183 6.27 8.97 0.09
N ARG A 184 6.83 7.80 -0.24
CA ARG A 184 8.01 7.21 0.41
C ARG A 184 9.34 7.60 -0.24
N GLY A 185 9.30 8.40 -1.31
CA GLY A 185 10.50 8.79 -2.05
C GLY A 185 11.16 7.63 -2.81
N ILE A 186 10.43 6.53 -3.03
CA ILE A 186 10.92 5.41 -3.85
C ILE A 186 10.88 5.85 -5.32
N PRO A 187 11.99 5.74 -6.08
CA PRO A 187 12.00 6.10 -7.50
C PRO A 187 11.02 5.24 -8.31
N GLU A 188 10.17 5.84 -9.14
CA GLU A 188 9.18 5.10 -9.94
C GLU A 188 9.83 4.16 -10.96
N GLU A 189 11.04 4.47 -11.42
CA GLU A 189 11.84 3.58 -12.28
C GLU A 189 12.21 2.25 -11.61
N ASN A 190 12.12 2.17 -10.27
CA ASN A 190 12.35 0.93 -9.53
C ASN A 190 11.09 0.06 -9.42
N ILE A 191 9.95 0.49 -9.96
CA ILE A 191 8.73 -0.34 -10.00
C ILE A 191 8.95 -1.53 -10.95
N GLN A 192 8.83 -2.74 -10.42
CA GLN A 192 8.86 -3.97 -11.20
C GLN A 192 7.45 -4.54 -11.41
N ASN A 193 7.19 -5.01 -12.64
CA ASN A 193 5.95 -5.68 -13.03
C ASN A 193 6.11 -7.20 -12.93
N PHE A 194 5.20 -7.86 -12.20
CA PHE A 194 5.19 -9.29 -11.95
C PHE A 194 4.13 -10.05 -12.78
N ILE A 195 3.24 -9.35 -13.48
CA ILE A 195 2.15 -9.94 -14.29
C ILE A 195 2.73 -10.77 -15.45
N ASP A 196 3.69 -10.22 -16.18
CA ASP A 196 4.28 -10.88 -17.36
C ASP A 196 5.29 -11.98 -16.99
N ASN A 197 5.90 -11.88 -15.79
CA ASN A 197 6.90 -12.81 -15.28
C ASN A 197 6.27 -14.07 -14.65
N GLY A 198 4.95 -14.07 -14.43
CA GLY A 198 4.17 -15.18 -13.91
C GLY A 198 3.90 -16.32 -14.91
N ASN A 199 4.25 -16.16 -16.20
CA ASN A 199 4.00 -17.15 -17.26
C ASN A 199 4.70 -18.52 -17.03
N GLY A 200 5.67 -18.60 -16.12
CA GLY A 200 6.27 -19.87 -15.67
C GLY A 200 5.52 -20.55 -14.52
N ILE A 201 4.60 -19.85 -13.85
CA ILE A 201 3.79 -20.35 -12.75
C ILE A 201 2.37 -20.60 -13.25
N ILE A 202 2.25 -21.52 -14.22
CA ILE A 202 0.94 -21.99 -14.67
C ILE A 202 0.26 -22.63 -13.45
N LEU A 203 -0.86 -22.04 -13.02
CA LEU A 203 -1.85 -22.65 -12.15
C LEU A 203 -2.38 -23.92 -12.83
N LEU A 204 -1.68 -25.04 -12.67
CA LEU A 204 -2.26 -26.34 -12.92
C LEU A 204 -3.18 -26.66 -11.73
N SER A 205 -4.33 -25.99 -11.68
CA SER A 205 -5.52 -26.58 -11.07
C SER A 205 -5.99 -27.70 -11.99
N LEU A 206 -5.19 -28.77 -12.08
CA LEU A 206 -5.54 -29.97 -12.80
C LEU A 206 -6.10 -30.97 -11.80
N THR A 207 -7.41 -30.93 -11.63
CA THR A 207 -8.18 -32.18 -11.53
C THR A 207 -8.08 -32.92 -12.87
N ILE A 208 -6.87 -33.38 -13.24
CA ILE A 208 -6.72 -34.40 -14.28
C ILE A 208 -6.55 -35.72 -13.54
N PRO A 209 -7.46 -36.69 -13.73
CA PRO A 209 -7.28 -38.02 -13.16
C PRO A 209 -5.94 -38.62 -13.64
N PHE A 210 -5.23 -39.23 -12.70
CA PHE A 210 -3.99 -39.98 -12.90
C PHE A 210 -4.15 -41.04 -14.01
N THR A 211 -3.98 -40.67 -15.28
CA THR A 211 -3.75 -41.65 -16.36
C THR A 211 -3.14 -41.11 -17.64
N TRP A 212 -2.75 -39.84 -17.74
CA TRP A 212 -2.08 -39.28 -18.93
C TRP A 212 -0.74 -38.64 -18.59
N CYS A 213 0.13 -39.39 -17.91
CA CYS A 213 1.54 -39.03 -17.72
C CYS A 213 2.46 -39.97 -18.52
N VAL A 214 2.13 -40.22 -19.80
CA VAL A 214 3.03 -40.86 -20.77
C VAL A 214 2.73 -40.28 -22.16
N ASN A 215 3.11 -39.03 -22.47
CA ASN A 215 3.56 -38.64 -23.84
C ASN A 215 4.01 -37.18 -24.08
N ILE A 216 4.28 -36.33 -23.08
CA ILE A 216 4.75 -34.95 -23.36
C ILE A 216 6.30 -34.84 -23.44
N ARG A 217 7.00 -35.96 -23.69
CA ARG A 217 8.45 -35.94 -24.00
C ARG A 217 8.79 -36.19 -25.48
N LYS A 218 7.80 -36.52 -26.34
CA LYS A 218 8.03 -36.81 -27.77
C LYS A 218 7.66 -35.67 -28.73
N GLN A 219 6.85 -34.70 -28.33
CA GLN A 219 6.43 -33.60 -29.23
C GLN A 219 7.44 -32.44 -29.31
N ILE A 220 8.24 -32.20 -28.27
CA ILE A 220 9.21 -31.09 -28.27
C ILE A 220 10.48 -31.42 -29.10
N SER A 221 10.78 -32.70 -29.35
CA SER A 221 11.90 -33.08 -30.23
C SER A 221 11.55 -33.02 -31.73
N LEU A 222 10.27 -33.05 -32.10
CA LEU A 222 9.84 -33.02 -33.51
C LEU A 222 9.82 -31.59 -34.09
N PHE A 223 9.58 -30.57 -33.26
CA PHE A 223 9.60 -29.16 -33.70
C PHE A 223 11.02 -28.58 -33.90
N LYS A 224 12.05 -29.20 -33.33
CA LYS A 224 13.46 -28.80 -33.58
C LYS A 224 14.06 -29.42 -34.85
N ILE A 225 13.42 -30.43 -35.44
CA ILE A 225 13.92 -31.11 -36.65
C ILE A 225 13.30 -30.50 -37.93
N SER A 226 12.14 -29.83 -37.87
CA SER A 226 11.49 -29.27 -39.07
C SER A 226 11.99 -27.88 -39.49
N SER A 227 12.81 -27.17 -38.70
CA SER A 227 13.29 -25.82 -39.05
C SER A 227 14.72 -25.76 -39.62
N SER A 228 15.41 -26.90 -39.78
CA SER A 228 16.81 -26.95 -40.27
C SER A 228 17.01 -27.60 -41.64
N THR A 229 15.97 -27.82 -42.45
CA THR A 229 16.11 -28.50 -43.77
C THR A 229 15.49 -27.78 -44.97
N SER A 230 15.24 -26.47 -44.91
CA SER A 230 14.70 -25.71 -46.05
C SER A 230 15.67 -24.68 -46.65
N HIS A 231 16.95 -25.03 -46.80
CA HIS A 231 17.88 -24.37 -47.73
C HIS A 231 18.97 -25.37 -48.14
N LEU A 232 18.71 -26.12 -49.21
CA LEU A 232 19.67 -26.69 -50.17
C LEU A 232 18.87 -27.62 -51.09
N PHE A 233 18.40 -27.07 -52.22
CA PHE A 233 18.32 -27.60 -53.58
C PHE A 233 17.52 -26.63 -54.44
#